data_AF-A0ABD3SWN7-F1
#
_entry.id   AF-A0ABD3SWN7-F1
#
_cell.length_a   1.000
_cell.length_b   1.000
_cell.length_c   1.000
_cell.angle_alpha   90.00
_cell.angle_beta   90.00
_cell.angle_gamma   90.00
#
_symmetry.space_group_name_H-M   'P 1'
#
loop_
_entity.id
_entity.type
_entity.pdbx_description
1 polymer ?
#
loop_
_entity_poly.entity_id
_entity_poly.type
_entity_poly.pdbx_seq_one_letter_code
_entity_poly.pdbx_strand_id
1 'polypeptide(L)'
;MSSASTAMLALVLVFGAFLSAQCHPLEVGFYRGKCRSADVEAVVSGVIKEWYKKDPTITAALLRMQFHDCFVNSGGEGGKYIVETGRRDGRVSLAKNVDLPSPSISVSNSIKAFSNKGLNLTDMVYLLVKRRGVLQIDQDLALDPLSINTVAAIANGLDFSTRFGQAMIKLGGVQVLTGKQGEIRRSCRATNKRS
;
A
#
# COMPACT_ATOMS: atom_id res chain seq x y z
N MET A 1 -50.27 -28.68 13.69
CA MET A 1 -49.95 -27.29 13.30
C MET A 1 -48.54 -26.94 13.81
N SER A 2 -47.47 -27.36 13.13
CA SER A 2 -46.13 -26.87 13.44
C SER A 2 -45.80 -25.64 12.59
N SER A 3 -46.62 -24.59 12.74
CA SER A 3 -46.40 -23.28 12.11
C SER A 3 -45.10 -22.62 12.58
N ALA A 4 -44.56 -23.05 13.71
CA ALA A 4 -43.31 -22.54 14.25
C ALA A 4 -42.06 -23.08 13.52
N SER A 5 -42.09 -24.34 13.04
CA SER A 5 -40.93 -24.96 12.39
C SER A 5 -40.65 -24.40 10.99
N THR A 6 -41.69 -24.08 10.22
CA THR A 6 -41.52 -23.48 8.90
C THR A 6 -41.08 -22.01 8.98
N ALA A 7 -41.54 -21.26 9.98
CA ALA A 7 -41.11 -19.89 10.22
C ALA A 7 -39.62 -19.79 10.63
N MET A 8 -39.13 -20.74 11.44
CA MET A 8 -37.73 -20.75 11.88
C MET A 8 -36.76 -21.10 10.73
N LEU A 9 -37.15 -22.02 9.84
CA LEU A 9 -36.40 -22.36 8.63
C LEU A 9 -36.35 -21.20 7.62
N ALA A 10 -37.45 -20.46 7.46
CA ALA A 10 -37.49 -19.27 6.61
C ALA A 10 -36.63 -18.12 7.17
N LEU A 11 -36.59 -17.93 8.49
CA LEU A 11 -35.79 -16.89 9.14
C LEU A 11 -34.28 -17.16 9.02
N VAL A 12 -33.86 -18.43 9.09
CA VAL A 12 -32.45 -18.86 8.91
C VAL A 12 -32.00 -18.70 7.45
N LEU A 13 -32.87 -18.97 6.48
CA LEU A 13 -32.56 -18.77 5.05
C LEU A 13 -32.51 -17.29 4.65
N VAL A 14 -33.31 -16.42 5.28
CA VAL A 14 -33.26 -14.97 5.06
C VAL A 14 -32.03 -14.33 5.73
N PHE A 15 -31.59 -14.81 6.89
CA PHE A 15 -30.33 -14.38 7.52
C PHE A 15 -29.07 -14.96 6.82
N GLY A 16 -29.17 -16.14 6.20
CA GLY A 16 -28.08 -16.76 5.44
C GLY A 16 -27.77 -16.09 4.11
N ALA A 17 -28.71 -15.33 3.55
CA ALA A 17 -28.54 -14.63 2.26
C ALA A 17 -27.90 -13.24 2.37
N PHE A 18 -27.64 -12.74 3.58
CA PHE A 18 -26.99 -11.44 3.82
C PHE A 18 -25.49 -11.53 4.18
N LEU A 19 -24.89 -12.71 4.08
CA LEU A 19 -23.45 -12.87 4.30
C LEU A 19 -22.70 -12.84 2.96
N SER A 20 -21.83 -11.84 2.84
CA SER A 20 -20.78 -11.64 1.84
C SER A 20 -21.09 -10.85 0.56
N ALA A 21 -21.30 -9.53 0.72
CA ALA A 21 -20.49 -8.62 -0.08
C ALA A 21 -19.01 -8.79 0.36
N GLN A 22 -18.36 -9.88 -0.06
CA GLN A 22 -16.94 -10.11 0.18
C GLN A 22 -16.14 -9.09 -0.65
N CYS A 23 -15.84 -7.94 -0.03
CA CYS A 23 -14.69 -7.14 -0.42
C CYS A 23 -13.48 -8.05 -0.18
N HIS A 24 -12.90 -8.59 -1.26
CA HIS A 24 -11.78 -9.51 -1.13
C HIS A 24 -10.58 -8.69 -0.62
N PRO A 25 -9.99 -9.03 0.55
CA PRO A 25 -8.76 -8.40 0.98
C PRO A 25 -7.65 -8.70 -0.04
N LEU A 26 -6.59 -7.90 -0.05
CA LEU A 26 -5.42 -8.20 -0.87
C LEU A 26 -4.90 -9.60 -0.50
N GLU A 27 -4.42 -10.35 -1.49
CA GLU A 27 -4.00 -11.73 -1.28
C GLU A 27 -2.61 -11.96 -1.88
N VAL A 28 -1.76 -12.65 -1.12
CA VAL A 28 -0.49 -13.16 -1.63
C VAL A 28 -0.74 -14.12 -2.79
N GLY A 29 -0.09 -13.89 -3.93
CA GLY A 29 -0.26 -14.76 -5.09
C GLY A 29 -1.64 -14.69 -5.74
N PHE A 30 -2.38 -13.57 -5.58
CA PHE A 30 -3.71 -13.36 -6.15
C PHE A 30 -3.80 -13.75 -7.63
N TYR A 31 -2.74 -13.56 -8.42
CA TYR A 31 -2.71 -13.84 -9.86
C TYR A 31 -2.39 -15.30 -10.23
N ARG A 32 -2.08 -16.16 -9.26
CA ARG A 32 -1.77 -17.57 -9.52
C ARG A 32 -2.95 -18.24 -10.24
N GLY A 33 -2.69 -18.83 -11.42
CA GLY A 33 -3.71 -19.48 -12.25
C GLY A 33 -4.68 -18.54 -12.98
N LYS A 34 -4.64 -17.22 -12.76
CA LYS A 34 -5.54 -16.25 -13.41
C LYS A 34 -5.01 -15.69 -14.74
N CYS A 35 -3.69 -15.75 -14.95
CA CYS A 35 -3.03 -15.10 -16.08
C CYS A 35 -2.43 -16.11 -17.09
N ARG A 36 -3.27 -16.94 -17.75
CA ARG A 36 -2.85 -17.85 -18.85
C ARG A 36 -1.48 -18.52 -18.59
N SER A 37 -1.31 -19.12 -17.40
CA SER A 37 -0.09 -19.76 -16.90
C SER A 37 1.16 -18.90 -16.65
N ALA A 38 1.11 -17.59 -16.89
CA ALA A 38 2.20 -16.68 -16.51
C ALA A 38 2.18 -16.39 -15.01
N ASP A 39 3.35 -16.50 -14.37
CA ASP A 39 3.60 -15.96 -13.04
C ASP A 39 3.87 -14.45 -13.17
N VAL A 40 2.87 -13.64 -12.79
CA VAL A 40 2.92 -12.19 -12.91
C VAL A 40 4.05 -11.59 -12.08
N GLU A 41 4.27 -12.10 -10.86
CA GLU A 41 5.32 -11.61 -9.96
C GLU A 41 6.70 -11.92 -10.54
N ALA A 42 6.87 -13.11 -11.13
CA ALA A 42 8.10 -13.48 -11.83
C ALA A 42 8.39 -12.61 -13.06
N VAL A 43 7.36 -12.31 -13.87
CA VAL A 43 7.50 -11.43 -15.04
C VAL A 43 7.93 -10.02 -14.61
N VAL A 44 7.25 -9.43 -13.63
CA VAL A 44 7.58 -8.09 -13.11
C VAL A 44 9.00 -8.06 -12.54
N SER A 45 9.35 -9.05 -11.71
CA SER A 45 10.71 -9.17 -11.15
C SER A 45 11.77 -9.31 -12.24
N GLY A 46 11.48 -10.07 -13.31
CA GLY A 46 12.36 -10.20 -14.47
C GLY A 46 12.60 -8.86 -15.17
N VAL A 47 11.54 -8.11 -15.47
CA VAL A 47 11.65 -6.79 -16.12
C VAL A 47 12.45 -5.81 -15.25
N ILE A 48 12.16 -5.72 -13.95
CA ILE A 48 12.87 -4.82 -13.03
C ILE A 48 14.36 -5.16 -12.96
N LYS A 49 14.72 -6.46 -12.90
CA LYS A 49 16.13 -6.89 -12.87
C LYS A 49 16.88 -6.48 -14.14
N GLU A 50 16.24 -6.61 -15.31
CA GLU A 50 16.85 -6.20 -16.57
C GLU A 50 17.05 -4.68 -16.67
N TRP A 51 16.09 -3.90 -16.17
CA TRP A 51 16.25 -2.44 -16.11
C TRP A 51 17.26 -1.99 -15.08
N TYR A 52 17.31 -2.64 -13.92
CA TYR A 52 18.28 -2.33 -12.86
C TYR A 52 19.73 -2.48 -13.33
N LYS A 53 20.01 -3.49 -14.16
CA LYS A 53 21.33 -3.66 -14.79
C LYS A 53 21.74 -2.46 -15.66
N LYS A 54 20.76 -1.78 -16.27
CA LYS A 54 20.98 -0.61 -17.14
C LYS A 54 21.06 0.67 -16.34
N ASP A 55 20.16 0.82 -15.36
CA ASP A 55 20.05 1.99 -14.51
C ASP A 55 19.66 1.58 -13.08
N PRO A 56 20.61 1.59 -12.13
CA PRO A 56 20.34 1.27 -10.73
C PRO A 56 19.37 2.24 -10.04
N THR A 57 19.17 3.44 -10.58
CA THR A 57 18.26 4.44 -10.00
C THR A 57 16.79 4.07 -10.17
N ILE A 58 16.46 3.14 -11.07
CA ILE A 58 15.08 2.72 -11.31
C ILE A 58 14.41 2.19 -10.05
N THR A 59 15.13 1.48 -9.17
CA THR A 59 14.58 0.98 -7.91
C THR A 59 14.18 2.13 -7.00
N ALA A 60 15.01 3.18 -6.89
CA ALA A 60 14.68 4.37 -6.11
C ALA A 60 13.52 5.15 -6.72
N ALA A 61 13.45 5.24 -8.05
CA ALA A 61 12.36 5.90 -8.77
C ALA A 61 11.02 5.16 -8.58
N LEU A 62 11.01 3.83 -8.69
CA LEU A 62 9.82 3.00 -8.47
C LEU A 62 9.34 3.11 -7.01
N LEU A 63 10.27 3.05 -6.05
CA LEU A 63 9.97 3.27 -4.62
C LEU A 63 9.29 4.62 -4.38
N ARG A 64 9.84 5.67 -4.96
CA ARG A 64 9.30 7.03 -4.82
C ARG A 64 7.94 7.15 -5.50
N MET A 65 7.82 6.68 -6.73
CA MET A 65 6.55 6.68 -7.47
C MET A 65 5.47 5.99 -6.66
N GLN A 66 5.83 4.89 -6.02
CA GLN A 66 4.92 4.12 -5.22
C GLN A 66 4.52 4.84 -3.92
N PHE A 67 5.46 5.47 -3.21
CA PHE A 67 5.14 6.35 -2.10
C PHE A 67 4.17 7.47 -2.50
N HIS A 68 4.40 8.08 -3.67
CA HIS A 68 3.54 9.12 -4.22
C HIS A 68 2.13 8.62 -4.57
N ASP A 69 2.03 7.42 -5.15
CA ASP A 69 0.74 6.77 -5.42
C ASP A 69 0.02 6.52 -4.08
N CYS A 70 0.73 6.01 -3.06
CA CYS A 70 0.12 5.68 -1.78
C CYS A 70 -0.44 6.86 -0.98
N PHE A 71 0.26 7.99 -1.03
CA PHE A 71 -0.19 9.23 -0.43
C PHE A 71 -1.28 9.93 -1.26
N VAL A 72 -1.56 9.44 -2.47
CA VAL A 72 -2.61 9.91 -3.39
C VAL A 72 -3.41 8.72 -3.91
N ASN A 73 -4.24 8.11 -3.07
CA ASN A 73 -5.12 7.03 -3.50
C ASN A 73 -4.41 5.91 -4.33
N SER A 74 -3.30 5.30 -3.85
CA SER A 74 -2.99 3.85 -3.88
C SER A 74 -1.51 3.40 -3.80
N GLY A 75 -1.18 2.31 -3.07
CA GLY A 75 -0.12 1.33 -3.42
C GLY A 75 1.34 1.54 -2.94
N GLY A 76 2.08 0.44 -2.64
CA GLY A 76 3.38 0.34 -1.94
C GLY A 76 4.34 -0.66 -2.61
N GLU A 77 5.68 -0.58 -2.38
CA GLU A 77 6.66 -1.71 -2.31
C GLU A 77 8.15 -1.32 -2.24
N GLY A 78 9.01 -2.12 -1.55
CA GLY A 78 10.46 -1.88 -1.51
C GLY A 78 11.46 -2.86 -0.85
N GLY A 79 11.42 -4.16 -1.13
CA GLY A 79 12.36 -5.16 -0.59
C GLY A 79 11.77 -6.57 -0.67
N LYS A 80 12.57 -7.64 -0.44
CA LYS A 80 12.13 -9.02 -0.70
C LYS A 80 11.19 -9.52 0.41
N TYR A 81 9.95 -9.07 0.32
CA TYR A 81 8.84 -9.42 1.18
C TYR A 81 7.66 -9.70 0.27
N ILE A 82 6.84 -10.67 0.68
CA ILE A 82 5.68 -11.09 -0.10
C ILE A 82 4.65 -9.98 0.00
N VAL A 83 4.19 -9.49 -1.14
CA VAL A 83 3.22 -8.40 -1.20
C VAL A 83 1.87 -8.94 -1.62
N GLU A 84 0.86 -8.50 -0.89
CA GLU A 84 -0.52 -8.83 -1.20
C GLU A 84 -0.95 -8.10 -2.49
N THR A 85 -1.48 -8.83 -3.47
CA THR A 85 -1.88 -8.29 -4.77
C THR A 85 -3.41 -8.37 -4.94
N GLY A 86 -3.93 -7.90 -6.08
CA GLY A 86 -5.38 -7.81 -6.33
C GLY A 86 -5.99 -6.42 -6.19
N ARG A 87 -5.13 -5.40 -6.03
CA ARG A 87 -5.51 -3.99 -6.09
C ARG A 87 -6.02 -3.62 -7.50
N ARG A 88 -7.03 -2.75 -7.57
CA ARG A 88 -7.64 -2.27 -8.81
C ARG A 88 -7.34 -0.80 -9.05
N ASP A 89 -7.33 -0.41 -10.32
CA ASP A 89 -7.05 0.96 -10.74
C ASP A 89 -8.26 1.88 -10.52
N GLY A 90 -7.99 3.09 -10.02
CA GLY A 90 -9.00 4.14 -9.93
C GLY A 90 -9.48 4.62 -11.31
N ARG A 91 -10.66 5.24 -11.37
CA ARG A 91 -11.21 5.84 -12.61
C ARG A 91 -11.01 7.36 -12.70
N VAL A 92 -10.30 7.94 -11.73
CA VAL A 92 -10.11 9.38 -11.60
C VAL A 92 -8.65 9.62 -11.26
N SER A 93 -8.01 10.53 -12.01
CA SER A 93 -6.66 11.02 -11.73
C SER A 93 -6.70 12.54 -11.80
N LEU A 94 -6.77 13.20 -10.65
CA LEU A 94 -6.88 14.66 -10.55
C LEU A 94 -5.79 15.17 -9.60
N ALA A 95 -5.06 16.21 -10.01
CA ALA A 95 -4.00 16.81 -9.20
C ALA A 95 -4.51 17.29 -7.83
N LYS A 96 -5.79 17.71 -7.73
CA LYS A 96 -6.41 18.13 -6.46
C LYS A 96 -6.56 17.01 -5.42
N ASN A 97 -6.48 15.75 -5.86
CA ASN A 97 -6.57 14.60 -4.96
C ASN A 97 -5.22 14.25 -4.33
N VAL A 98 -4.15 14.98 -4.70
CA VAL A 98 -2.79 14.77 -4.21
C VAL A 98 -2.67 15.27 -2.77
N ASP A 99 -2.45 14.35 -1.84
CA ASP A 99 -2.32 14.61 -0.40
C ASP A 99 -0.92 14.19 0.08
N LEU A 100 0.10 14.93 -0.39
CA LEU A 100 1.50 14.70 -0.04
C LEU A 100 1.96 15.69 1.04
N PRO A 101 2.64 15.22 2.11
CA PRO A 101 3.23 16.11 3.09
C PRO A 101 4.35 16.95 2.44
N SER A 102 4.38 18.25 2.74
CA SER A 102 5.48 19.15 2.34
C SER A 102 6.81 18.67 2.91
N PRO A 103 7.95 18.81 2.20
CA PRO A 103 9.28 18.50 2.76
C PRO A 103 9.64 19.28 4.03
N SER A 104 8.96 20.41 4.28
CA SER A 104 9.13 21.28 5.45
C SER A 104 8.00 21.17 6.48
N ILE A 105 7.17 20.12 6.40
CA ILE A 105 6.12 19.87 7.39
C ILE A 105 6.77 19.60 8.77
N SER A 106 6.15 20.08 9.87
CA SER A 106 6.61 19.76 11.22
C SER A 106 6.41 18.26 11.53
N VAL A 107 7.26 17.67 12.37
CA VAL A 107 7.15 16.27 12.81
C VAL A 107 5.76 15.92 13.36
N SER A 108 5.17 16.77 14.21
CA SER A 108 3.81 16.56 14.74
C SER A 108 2.74 16.43 13.63
N ASN A 109 2.81 17.30 12.61
CA ASN A 109 1.88 17.26 11.49
C ASN A 109 2.16 16.09 10.53
N SER A 110 3.42 15.67 10.37
CA SER A 110 3.76 14.42 9.67
C SER A 110 3.12 13.22 10.36
N ILE A 111 3.25 13.13 11.69
CA ILE A 111 2.65 12.04 12.46
C ILE A 111 1.14 11.99 12.23
N LYS A 112 0.47 13.15 12.23
CA LYS A 112 -0.97 13.23 11.91
C LYS A 112 -1.27 12.78 10.48
N ALA A 113 -0.50 13.24 9.49
CA ALA A 113 -0.69 12.87 8.09
C ALA A 113 -0.57 11.35 7.87
N PHE A 114 0.47 10.72 8.44
CA PHE A 114 0.67 9.27 8.37
C PHE A 114 -0.39 8.51 9.18
N SER A 115 -0.77 9.01 10.37
CA SER A 115 -1.81 8.40 11.19
C SER A 115 -3.17 8.40 10.50
N ASN A 116 -3.50 9.44 9.73
CA ASN A 116 -4.72 9.50 8.92
C ASN A 116 -4.75 8.43 7.82
N LYS A 117 -3.58 7.89 7.46
CA LYS A 117 -3.43 6.75 6.53
C LYS A 117 -3.28 5.41 7.26
N GLY A 118 -3.42 5.37 8.58
CA GLY A 118 -3.28 4.14 9.38
C GLY A 118 -1.83 3.72 9.64
N LEU A 119 -0.85 4.60 9.40
CA LEU A 119 0.56 4.36 9.67
C LEU A 119 0.95 4.99 11.01
N ASN A 120 1.64 4.23 11.86
CA ASN A 120 2.09 4.73 13.15
C ASN A 120 3.45 5.46 13.04
N LEU A 121 3.88 6.08 14.14
CA LEU A 121 5.17 6.79 14.22
C LEU A 121 6.35 5.92 13.78
N THR A 122 6.39 4.66 14.22
CA THR A 122 7.46 3.73 13.86
C THR A 122 7.48 3.44 12.35
N ASP A 123 6.31 3.17 11.75
CA ASP A 123 6.18 2.97 10.30
C ASP A 123 6.65 4.23 9.54
N MET A 124 6.22 5.41 9.98
CA MET A 124 6.65 6.70 9.40
C MET A 124 8.17 6.86 9.46
N VAL A 125 8.79 6.61 10.61
CA VAL A 125 10.24 6.75 10.78
C VAL A 125 11.00 5.75 9.90
N TYR A 126 10.54 4.50 9.77
CA TYR A 126 11.15 3.56 8.82
C TYR A 126 11.04 4.07 7.37
N LEU A 127 9.91 4.67 6.98
CA LEU A 127 9.69 5.16 5.61
C LEU A 127 10.51 6.40 5.27
N LEU A 128 10.75 7.29 6.24
CA LEU A 128 11.41 8.57 6.02
C LEU A 128 12.92 8.54 6.34
N VAL A 129 13.35 7.78 7.35
CA VAL A 129 14.75 7.79 7.77
C VAL A 129 15.61 6.95 6.83
N LYS A 130 16.26 7.64 5.89
CA LYS A 130 17.55 7.22 5.35
C LYS A 130 18.65 7.85 6.20
N ARG A 131 19.71 7.09 6.52
CA ARG A 131 20.90 7.53 7.32
C ARG A 131 21.72 8.68 6.70
N ARG A 132 21.15 9.46 5.78
CA ARG A 132 21.74 10.62 5.11
C ARG A 132 20.60 11.61 4.94
N GLY A 133 20.26 12.38 5.98
CA GLY A 133 19.12 13.31 5.93
C GLY A 133 19.23 14.20 4.69
N VAL A 134 18.30 14.04 3.76
CA VAL A 134 18.30 14.76 2.47
C VAL A 134 17.27 15.88 2.50
N LEU A 135 16.15 15.66 3.20
CA LEU A 135 15.07 16.63 3.35
C LEU A 135 15.05 17.19 4.78
N GLN A 136 14.48 18.38 4.95
CA GLN A 136 14.38 19.05 6.25
C GLN A 136 13.72 18.13 7.30
N ILE A 137 12.62 17.47 6.91
CA ILE A 137 11.94 16.50 7.78
C ILE A 137 12.84 15.34 8.23
N ASP A 138 13.82 14.90 7.44
CA ASP A 138 14.71 13.79 7.83
C ASP A 138 15.60 14.19 9.01
N GLN A 139 16.09 15.43 9.00
CA GLN A 139 16.88 15.99 10.09
C GLN A 139 16.00 16.31 11.29
N ASP A 140 14.80 16.87 11.06
CA ASP A 140 13.86 17.22 12.12
C ASP A 140 13.41 15.97 12.90
N LEU A 141 13.19 14.83 12.23
CA LEU A 141 12.83 13.57 12.90
C LEU A 141 13.91 13.10 13.89
N ALA A 142 15.18 13.32 13.57
CA ALA A 142 16.29 12.93 14.45
C ALA A 142 16.46 13.86 15.66
N LEU A 143 15.92 15.08 15.60
CA LEU A 143 16.03 16.10 16.64
C LEU A 143 14.76 16.27 17.47
N ASP A 144 13.60 15.92 16.91
CA ASP A 144 12.31 16.15 17.53
C ASP A 144 12.05 15.20 18.72
N PRO A 145 11.61 15.71 19.88
CA PRO A 145 11.37 14.91 21.08
C PRO A 145 10.37 13.75 20.89
N LEU A 146 9.44 13.85 19.93
CA LEU A 146 8.44 12.82 19.67
C LEU A 146 9.03 11.62 18.94
N SER A 147 10.03 11.83 18.08
CA SER A 147 10.59 10.78 17.22
C SER A 147 12.02 10.39 17.56
N ILE A 148 12.76 11.19 18.33
CA ILE A 148 14.19 10.98 18.63
C ILE A 148 14.50 9.58 19.18
N ASN A 149 13.67 9.08 20.11
CA ASN A 149 13.86 7.75 20.70
C ASN A 149 13.63 6.65 19.65
N THR A 150 12.64 6.82 18.79
CA THR A 150 12.33 5.89 17.70
C THR A 150 13.44 5.91 16.64
N VAL A 151 13.93 7.08 16.25
CA VAL A 151 15.06 7.23 15.32
C VAL A 151 16.32 6.60 15.89
N ALA A 152 16.64 6.83 17.17
CA ALA A 152 17.78 6.24 17.84
C ALA A 152 17.67 4.71 17.90
N ALA A 153 16.49 4.17 18.23
CA ALA A 153 16.26 2.73 18.23
C ALA A 153 16.46 2.11 16.83
N ILE A 154 15.93 2.77 15.78
CA ILE A 154 16.06 2.30 14.40
C ILE A 154 17.50 2.41 13.90
N ALA A 155 18.23 3.47 14.24
CA ALA A 155 19.62 3.67 13.87
C ALA A 155 20.55 2.62 14.51
N ASN A 156 20.20 2.08 15.67
CA ASN A 156 20.97 1.03 16.35
C ASN A 156 20.48 -0.39 16.03
N GLY A 157 19.32 -0.53 15.39
CA GLY A 157 18.76 -1.82 15.01
C GLY A 157 19.45 -2.45 13.79
N LEU A 158 19.55 -3.79 13.81
CA LEU A 158 19.99 -4.60 12.65
C LEU A 158 18.82 -5.02 11.74
N ASP A 159 17.59 -4.70 12.13
CA ASP A 159 16.36 -5.15 11.48
C ASP A 159 15.75 -4.11 10.51
N PHE A 160 16.49 -3.05 10.17
CA PHE A 160 16.00 -1.95 9.33
C PHE A 160 15.34 -2.45 8.05
N SER A 161 16.01 -3.32 7.28
CA SER A 161 15.47 -3.81 6.00
C SER A 161 14.15 -4.58 6.16
N THR A 162 14.03 -5.37 7.23
CA THR A 162 12.83 -6.15 7.53
C THR A 162 11.67 -5.24 7.90
N ARG A 163 11.93 -4.27 8.77
CA ARG A 163 10.94 -3.34 9.31
C ARG A 163 10.51 -2.29 8.30
N PHE A 164 11.46 -1.77 7.52
CA PHE A 164 11.18 -0.99 6.32
C PHE A 164 10.23 -1.75 5.42
N GLY A 165 10.43 -3.06 5.26
CA GLY A 165 9.54 -3.90 4.49
C GLY A 165 8.12 -4.01 5.00
N GLN A 166 7.98 -4.23 6.30
CA GLN A 166 6.67 -4.23 6.95
C GLN A 166 5.96 -2.88 6.79
N ALA A 167 6.69 -1.76 6.91
CA ALA A 167 6.14 -0.43 6.70
C ALA A 167 5.71 -0.21 5.24
N MET A 168 6.49 -0.68 4.26
CA MET A 168 6.14 -0.60 2.84
C MET A 168 4.92 -1.46 2.46
N ILE A 169 4.75 -2.63 3.08
CA ILE A 169 3.54 -3.47 2.91
C ILE A 169 2.31 -2.74 3.46
N LYS A 170 2.40 -2.21 4.68
CA LYS A 170 1.31 -1.43 5.29
C LYS A 170 0.95 -0.22 4.45
N LEU A 171 1.96 0.52 3.99
CA LEU A 171 1.79 1.62 3.05
C LEU A 171 1.00 1.11 1.84
N GLY A 172 1.42 0.03 1.20
CA GLY A 172 0.72 -0.55 0.03
C GLY A 172 -0.71 -1.03 0.24
N GLY A 173 -1.15 -1.23 1.49
CA GLY A 173 -2.53 -1.55 1.86
C GLY A 173 -3.43 -0.32 2.08
N VAL A 174 -2.90 0.90 2.05
CA VAL A 174 -3.68 2.12 2.32
C VAL A 174 -4.74 2.34 1.23
N GLN A 175 -6.02 2.44 1.62
CA GLN A 175 -7.16 2.85 0.79
C GLN A 175 -7.30 2.07 -0.55
N VAL A 176 -7.15 0.75 -0.51
CA VAL A 176 -7.26 -0.16 -1.67
C VAL A 176 -8.65 -0.17 -2.31
N LEU A 177 -8.67 -0.28 -3.64
CA LEU A 177 -9.85 -0.73 -4.38
C LEU A 177 -9.70 -2.22 -4.66
N THR A 178 -10.70 -3.02 -4.29
CA THR A 178 -10.71 -4.48 -4.55
C THR A 178 -12.04 -4.95 -5.10
N GLY A 179 -12.14 -6.24 -5.44
CA GLY A 179 -13.39 -6.83 -5.94
C GLY A 179 -13.86 -6.18 -7.24
N LYS A 180 -15.02 -5.50 -7.22
CA LYS A 180 -15.60 -4.79 -8.38
C LYS A 180 -15.31 -3.27 -8.38
N GLN A 181 -14.60 -2.76 -7.38
CA GLN A 181 -14.25 -1.35 -7.27
C GLN A 181 -13.16 -1.00 -8.31
N GLY A 182 -13.28 0.12 -9.01
CA GLY A 182 -12.30 0.48 -10.04
C GLY A 182 -12.27 -0.48 -11.24
N GLU A 183 -11.13 -0.54 -11.94
CA GLU A 183 -10.93 -1.32 -13.16
C GLU A 183 -9.54 -1.98 -13.23
N ILE A 184 -9.34 -2.85 -14.22
CA ILE A 184 -8.00 -3.28 -14.65
C ILE A 184 -7.72 -2.52 -15.94
N ARG A 185 -6.79 -1.57 -15.92
CA ARG A 185 -6.47 -0.76 -17.11
C ARG A 185 -5.72 -1.59 -18.14
N ARG A 186 -6.05 -1.38 -19.42
CA ARG A 186 -5.26 -1.93 -20.54
C ARG A 186 -3.96 -1.17 -20.76
N SER A 187 -3.94 0.11 -20.37
CA SER A 187 -2.78 0.99 -20.39
C SER A 187 -2.74 1.77 -19.09
N CYS A 188 -1.63 1.69 -18.33
CA CYS A 188 -1.51 2.37 -17.04
C CYS A 188 -1.72 3.89 -17.13
N ARG A 189 -1.48 4.47 -18.31
CA ARG A 189 -1.53 5.92 -18.59
C ARG A 189 -2.94 6.48 -18.77
N ALA A 190 -3.97 5.64 -18.95
CA ALA A 190 -5.32 6.10 -19.24
C ALA A 190 -6.40 5.18 -18.65
N THR A 191 -7.52 5.76 -18.25
CA THR A 191 -8.72 5.00 -17.88
C THR A 191 -9.30 4.31 -19.10
N ASN A 192 -9.91 3.14 -18.94
CA ASN A 192 -10.54 2.48 -20.08
C ASN A 192 -11.76 3.30 -20.55
N LYS A 193 -11.99 3.37 -21.86
CA LYS A 193 -13.22 3.94 -22.40
C LYS A 193 -14.39 3.05 -21.99
N ARG A 194 -15.48 3.64 -21.48
CA ARG A 194 -16.74 2.90 -21.28
C ARG A 194 -17.30 2.59 -22.66
N SER A 195 -17.40 1.30 -22.98
CA SER A 195 -18.15 0.79 -24.13
C SER A 195 -19.64 0.92 -23.88
#